data_AF-A0A139NN13-F1
#
_entry.id   AF-A0A139NN13-F1
#
_cell.length_a   1.000
_cell.length_b   1.000
_cell.length_c   1.000
_cell.angle_alpha   90.00
_cell.angle_beta   90.00
_cell.angle_gamma   90.00
#
_symmetry.space_group_name_H-M   'P 1'
#
loop_
_entity.id
_entity.type
_entity.pdbx_description
1 polymer ?
#
loop_
_entity_poly.entity_id
_entity_poly.type
_entity_poly.pdbx_seq_one_letter_code
_entity_poly.pdbx_strand_id
1 'polypeptide(L)'
;MLRRPTYGNEELLEKKDQVFREIYDDYYDNLPVEEQMAIDAYSSGLDILRTEDAVYGNEIIHRHFYEIYEKEFYTINDLIVIRLFIIWLDTSHQQQTNDVSKNMVYLENLAEKLPKQRDNYDLEEVFVLRDLLINLIIQMGRFQLKLEKLPELFDVVEDIMEESHDLQKKPVLLQLKWTYYLKVKDNYEEAYRCYQDALQLTQLLGDAHLKALLESVWEKDTKKDL
;
A
#
# COMPACT_ATOMS: atom_id res chain seq x y z
N MET A 1 -10.58 -4.06 10.95
CA MET A 1 -10.58 -4.94 9.76
C MET A 1 -9.63 -4.48 8.67
N LEU A 2 -9.70 -3.22 8.24
CA LEU A 2 -8.75 -2.64 7.27
C LEU A 2 -7.31 -2.57 7.82
N ARG A 3 -7.16 -2.35 9.13
CA ARG A 3 -5.87 -2.28 9.82
C ARG A 3 -5.08 -3.58 9.80
N ARG A 4 -5.76 -4.74 9.77
CA ARG A 4 -5.09 -6.03 9.80
C ARG A 4 -4.56 -6.38 8.40
N PRO A 5 -3.24 -6.48 8.23
CA PRO A 5 -2.67 -6.96 6.98
C PRO A 5 -3.05 -8.43 6.76
N THR A 6 -3.27 -8.78 5.49
CA THR A 6 -3.57 -10.18 5.12
C THR A 6 -2.31 -10.94 4.77
N TYR A 7 -1.27 -10.29 4.21
CA TYR A 7 0.00 -10.93 3.84
C TYR A 7 -0.13 -12.19 2.98
N GLY A 8 -1.17 -12.29 2.15
CA GLY A 8 -1.46 -13.49 1.38
C GLY A 8 -2.05 -14.65 2.20
N ASN A 9 -2.42 -14.43 3.46
CA ASN A 9 -3.15 -15.39 4.27
C ASN A 9 -4.61 -15.51 3.77
N GLU A 10 -4.93 -16.65 3.18
CA GLU A 10 -6.24 -16.96 2.61
C GLU A 10 -7.38 -16.84 3.64
N GLU A 11 -7.19 -17.27 4.89
CA GLU A 11 -8.21 -17.19 5.94
C GLU A 11 -8.58 -15.74 6.27
N LEU A 12 -7.60 -14.84 6.28
CA LEU A 12 -7.84 -13.41 6.51
C LEU A 12 -8.49 -12.74 5.29
N LEU A 13 -8.19 -13.20 4.09
CA LEU A 13 -8.85 -12.74 2.86
C LEU A 13 -10.31 -13.19 2.81
N GLU A 14 -10.61 -14.44 3.12
CA GLU A 14 -11.98 -14.96 3.17
C GLU A 14 -12.85 -14.19 4.18
N LYS A 15 -12.31 -13.89 5.36
CA LYS A 15 -12.98 -13.04 6.35
C LYS A 15 -13.24 -11.64 5.80
N LYS A 16 -12.34 -11.11 4.97
CA LYS A 16 -12.56 -9.84 4.27
C LYS A 16 -13.72 -9.92 3.28
N ASP A 17 -13.74 -10.94 2.45
CA ASP A 17 -14.80 -11.14 1.47
C ASP A 17 -16.17 -11.37 2.12
N GLN A 18 -16.21 -11.98 3.31
CA GLN A 18 -17.46 -12.15 4.04
C GLN A 18 -18.07 -10.81 4.47
N VAL A 19 -17.26 -9.89 4.99
CA VAL A 19 -17.77 -8.58 5.43
C VAL A 19 -18.17 -7.71 4.26
N PHE A 20 -17.42 -7.75 3.15
CA PHE A 20 -17.86 -7.03 1.95
C PHE A 20 -19.19 -7.56 1.41
N ARG A 21 -19.42 -8.88 1.46
CA ARG A 21 -20.72 -9.47 1.12
C ARG A 21 -21.84 -8.95 2.01
N GLU A 22 -21.63 -8.91 3.33
CA GLU A 22 -22.61 -8.33 4.26
C GLU A 22 -22.90 -6.86 3.96
N ILE A 23 -21.86 -6.07 3.65
CA ILE A 23 -22.03 -4.66 3.25
C ILE A 23 -22.87 -4.56 1.98
N TYR A 24 -22.58 -5.36 0.95
CA TYR A 24 -23.33 -5.36 -0.31
C TYR A 24 -24.78 -5.80 -0.15
N ASP A 25 -25.03 -6.84 0.66
CA ASP A 25 -26.35 -7.43 0.83
C ASP A 25 -27.27 -6.56 1.70
N ASP A 26 -26.74 -5.97 2.78
CA ASP A 26 -27.58 -5.37 3.84
C ASP A 26 -27.52 -3.82 3.89
N TYR A 27 -26.46 -3.19 3.37
CA TYR A 27 -26.19 -1.77 3.62
C TYR A 27 -25.97 -0.91 2.38
N TYR A 28 -25.33 -1.47 1.32
CA TYR A 28 -24.75 -0.71 0.21
C TYR A 28 -25.74 0.24 -0.49
N ASP A 29 -26.96 -0.23 -0.80
CA ASP A 29 -27.98 0.57 -1.50
C ASP A 29 -28.42 1.82 -0.72
N ASN A 30 -28.22 1.85 0.59
CA ASN A 30 -28.59 2.96 1.46
C ASN A 30 -27.43 3.93 1.72
N LEU A 31 -26.21 3.62 1.25
CA LEU A 31 -25.05 4.47 1.48
C LEU A 31 -25.06 5.71 0.57
N PRO A 32 -24.45 6.82 1.01
CA PRO A 32 -24.13 7.94 0.13
C PRO A 32 -23.28 7.52 -1.07
N VAL A 33 -23.38 8.27 -2.16
CA VAL A 33 -22.68 7.97 -3.43
C VAL A 33 -21.16 7.87 -3.23
N GLU A 34 -20.60 8.76 -2.41
CA GLU A 34 -19.17 8.79 -2.12
C GLU A 34 -18.70 7.54 -1.36
N GLU A 35 -19.55 6.98 -0.50
CA GLU A 35 -19.24 5.76 0.26
C GLU A 35 -19.42 4.49 -0.59
N GLN A 36 -20.43 4.44 -1.45
CA GLN A 36 -20.58 3.38 -2.47
C GLN A 36 -19.34 3.32 -3.35
N MET A 37 -18.88 4.48 -3.87
CA MET A 37 -17.67 4.59 -4.66
C MET A 37 -16.43 4.06 -3.91
N ALA A 38 -16.28 4.41 -2.63
CA ALA A 38 -15.14 3.95 -1.83
C ALA A 38 -15.18 2.44 -1.61
N ILE A 39 -16.35 1.86 -1.36
CA ILE A 39 -16.54 0.41 -1.21
C ILE A 39 -16.18 -0.30 -2.52
N ASP A 40 -16.73 0.17 -3.65
CA ASP A 40 -16.44 -0.42 -4.96
C ASP A 40 -14.96 -0.30 -5.33
N ALA A 41 -14.34 0.84 -5.00
CA ALA A 41 -12.91 1.03 -5.23
C ALA A 41 -12.06 0.08 -4.39
N TYR A 42 -12.47 -0.17 -3.15
CA TYR A 42 -11.78 -1.12 -2.29
C TYR A 42 -11.93 -2.56 -2.82
N SER A 43 -13.16 -2.99 -3.12
CA SER A 43 -13.48 -4.31 -3.65
C SER A 43 -12.77 -4.57 -4.98
N SER A 44 -12.82 -3.61 -5.91
CA SER A 44 -12.10 -3.67 -7.18
C SER A 44 -10.59 -3.84 -6.98
N GLY A 45 -10.01 -3.16 -5.99
CA GLY A 45 -8.61 -3.33 -5.63
C GLY A 45 -8.29 -4.75 -5.12
N LEU A 46 -9.20 -5.39 -4.38
CA LEU A 46 -9.04 -6.79 -3.99
C LEU A 46 -9.13 -7.73 -5.19
N ASP A 47 -10.08 -7.50 -6.09
CA ASP A 47 -10.24 -8.30 -7.31
C ASP A 47 -9.01 -8.20 -8.22
N ILE A 48 -8.44 -7.01 -8.41
CA ILE A 48 -7.18 -6.83 -9.13
C ILE A 48 -6.05 -7.62 -8.47
N LEU A 49 -5.88 -7.51 -7.15
CA LEU A 49 -4.81 -8.23 -6.44
C LEU A 49 -4.96 -9.76 -6.52
N ARG A 50 -6.17 -10.26 -6.70
CA ARG A 50 -6.46 -11.70 -6.80
C ARG A 50 -6.35 -12.24 -8.22
N THR A 51 -6.81 -11.48 -9.20
CA THR A 51 -6.94 -11.92 -10.60
C THR A 51 -5.80 -11.42 -11.49
N GLU A 52 -5.05 -10.42 -11.02
CA GLU A 52 -4.08 -9.63 -11.79
C GLU A 52 -4.71 -8.89 -12.99
N ASP A 53 -6.05 -8.81 -13.05
CA ASP A 53 -6.79 -8.19 -14.14
C ASP A 53 -7.15 -6.73 -13.80
N ALA A 54 -6.61 -5.80 -14.59
CA ALA A 54 -6.83 -4.36 -14.42
C ALA A 54 -8.26 -3.90 -14.76
N VAL A 55 -9.05 -4.74 -15.45
CA VAL A 55 -10.41 -4.39 -15.91
C VAL A 55 -11.30 -3.96 -14.75
N TYR A 56 -11.16 -4.60 -13.58
CA TYR A 56 -11.96 -4.30 -12.40
C TYR A 56 -11.80 -2.86 -11.89
N GLY A 57 -10.67 -2.20 -12.14
CA GLY A 57 -10.44 -0.82 -11.71
C GLY A 57 -10.79 0.25 -12.75
N ASN A 58 -10.95 -0.12 -14.02
CA ASN A 58 -10.94 0.84 -15.13
C ASN A 58 -12.02 1.92 -15.01
N GLU A 59 -13.27 1.54 -14.77
CA GLU A 59 -14.38 2.50 -14.73
C GLU A 59 -14.17 3.56 -13.63
N ILE A 60 -13.82 3.12 -12.42
CA ILE A 60 -13.65 3.99 -11.27
C ILE A 60 -12.46 4.94 -11.48
N ILE A 61 -11.33 4.43 -11.99
CA ILE A 61 -10.15 5.25 -12.26
C ILE A 61 -10.46 6.32 -13.31
N HIS A 62 -11.05 5.96 -14.44
CA HIS A 62 -11.32 6.92 -15.51
C HIS A 62 -12.39 7.95 -15.13
N ARG A 63 -13.33 7.60 -14.24
CA ARG A 63 -14.39 8.50 -13.81
C ARG A 63 -13.99 9.41 -12.64
N HIS A 64 -13.23 8.90 -11.66
CA HIS A 64 -13.06 9.58 -10.37
C HIS A 64 -11.62 9.96 -10.04
N PHE A 65 -10.62 9.12 -10.39
CA PHE A 65 -9.24 9.35 -9.92
C PHE A 65 -8.69 10.71 -10.37
N TYR A 66 -8.89 11.08 -11.64
CA TYR A 66 -8.32 12.32 -12.17
C TYR A 66 -8.93 13.59 -11.55
N GLU A 67 -10.20 13.56 -11.17
CA GLU A 67 -10.83 14.66 -10.44
C GLU A 67 -10.30 14.71 -8.99
N ILE A 68 -10.25 13.55 -8.33
CA ILE A 68 -9.75 13.43 -6.97
C ILE A 68 -8.30 13.90 -6.88
N TYR A 69 -7.45 13.52 -7.84
CA TYR A 69 -6.04 13.87 -7.87
C TYR A 69 -5.77 15.39 -7.81
N GLU A 70 -6.66 16.19 -8.40
CA GLU A 70 -6.55 17.66 -8.42
C GLU A 70 -6.95 18.33 -7.10
N LYS A 71 -7.60 17.61 -6.16
CA LYS A 71 -7.95 18.15 -4.85
C LYS A 71 -6.71 18.55 -4.04
N GLU A 72 -6.89 19.58 -3.22
CA GLU A 72 -5.88 20.04 -2.25
C GLU A 72 -5.86 19.18 -0.98
N PHE A 73 -7.06 18.79 -0.52
CA PHE A 73 -7.28 17.96 0.68
C PHE A 73 -8.04 16.69 0.29
N TYR A 74 -7.55 15.53 0.74
CA TYR A 74 -8.18 14.24 0.45
C TYR A 74 -9.02 13.76 1.63
N THR A 75 -10.24 13.33 1.35
CA THR A 75 -11.05 12.57 2.31
C THR A 75 -10.57 11.12 2.40
N ILE A 76 -11.04 10.35 3.39
CA ILE A 76 -10.75 8.90 3.47
C ILE A 76 -11.22 8.16 2.21
N ASN A 77 -12.38 8.52 1.67
CA ASN A 77 -12.91 7.94 0.43
C ASN A 77 -11.99 8.24 -0.77
N ASP A 78 -11.44 9.46 -0.83
CA ASP A 78 -10.47 9.84 -1.85
C ASP A 78 -9.19 8.99 -1.74
N LEU A 79 -8.67 8.74 -0.53
CA LEU A 79 -7.51 7.89 -0.31
C LEU A 79 -7.74 6.45 -0.79
N ILE A 80 -8.97 5.93 -0.67
CA ILE A 80 -9.33 4.59 -1.14
C ILE A 80 -9.31 4.51 -2.68
N VAL A 81 -9.79 5.55 -3.37
CA VAL A 81 -9.70 5.63 -4.84
C VAL A 81 -8.26 5.79 -5.31
N ILE A 82 -7.44 6.60 -4.61
CA ILE A 82 -6.01 6.72 -4.91
C ILE A 82 -5.31 5.37 -4.67
N ARG A 83 -5.69 4.61 -3.63
CA ARG A 83 -5.20 3.25 -3.41
C ARG A 83 -5.52 2.35 -4.59
N LEU A 84 -6.76 2.38 -5.10
CA LEU A 84 -7.14 1.61 -6.28
C LEU A 84 -6.25 1.98 -7.47
N PHE A 85 -5.96 3.27 -7.68
CA PHE A 85 -5.07 3.70 -8.76
C PHE A 85 -3.68 3.06 -8.65
N ILE A 86 -3.07 3.11 -7.46
CA ILE A 86 -1.75 2.53 -7.22
C ILE A 86 -1.73 1.02 -7.46
N ILE A 87 -2.78 0.29 -7.04
CA ILE A 87 -2.92 -1.15 -7.28
C ILE A 87 -3.13 -1.45 -8.76
N TRP A 88 -3.98 -0.66 -9.42
CA TRP A 88 -4.26 -0.79 -10.84
C TRP A 88 -2.98 -0.59 -11.68
N LEU A 89 -2.08 0.31 -11.26
CA LEU A 89 -0.77 0.48 -11.89
C LEU A 89 0.17 -0.73 -11.76
N ASP A 90 0.01 -1.54 -10.71
CA ASP A 90 0.88 -2.69 -10.45
C ASP A 90 0.66 -3.84 -11.46
N THR A 91 -0.49 -3.82 -12.14
CA THR A 91 -0.88 -4.82 -13.13
C THR A 91 -0.05 -4.72 -14.41
N SER A 92 0.30 -5.87 -14.98
CA SER A 92 1.10 -5.99 -16.21
C SER A 92 0.46 -5.29 -17.42
N HIS A 93 -0.84 -5.00 -17.38
CA HIS A 93 -1.59 -4.29 -18.42
C HIS A 93 -1.09 -2.87 -18.71
N GLN A 94 -0.46 -2.19 -17.73
CA GLN A 94 0.12 -0.85 -17.93
C GLN A 94 1.20 -0.80 -19.01
N GLN A 95 1.97 -1.89 -19.18
CA GLN A 95 3.07 -1.94 -20.17
C GLN A 95 2.58 -1.88 -21.63
N GLN A 96 1.26 -2.00 -21.85
CA GLN A 96 0.63 -1.93 -23.18
C GLN A 96 -0.12 -0.61 -23.41
N THR A 97 -0.13 0.31 -22.44
CA THR A 97 -0.79 1.62 -22.58
C THR A 97 0.21 2.69 -23.05
N ASN A 98 -0.25 3.64 -23.87
CA ASN A 98 0.58 4.74 -24.38
C ASN A 98 0.91 5.82 -23.32
N ASP A 99 0.47 5.67 -22.07
CA ASP A 99 0.47 6.74 -21.05
C ASP A 99 1.31 6.44 -19.80
N VAL A 100 2.20 5.44 -19.88
CA VAL A 100 3.09 5.02 -18.77
C VAL A 100 3.80 6.22 -18.15
N SER A 101 4.36 7.12 -18.97
CA SER A 101 5.08 8.31 -18.49
C SER A 101 4.22 9.23 -17.63
N LYS A 102 2.93 9.40 -17.95
CA LYS A 102 2.03 10.25 -17.17
C LYS A 102 1.62 9.60 -15.85
N ASN A 103 1.45 8.28 -15.83
CA ASN A 103 1.20 7.53 -14.60
C ASN A 103 2.37 7.62 -13.62
N MET A 104 3.61 7.62 -14.13
CA MET A 104 4.79 7.88 -13.28
C MET A 104 4.77 9.30 -12.69
N VAL A 105 4.40 10.31 -13.47
CA VAL A 105 4.24 11.70 -12.97
C VAL A 105 3.18 11.77 -11.87
N TYR A 106 2.06 11.04 -12.00
CA TYR A 106 1.06 10.98 -10.93
C TYR A 106 1.63 10.37 -9.64
N LEU A 107 2.39 9.28 -9.73
CA LEU A 107 3.04 8.68 -8.56
C LEU A 107 4.04 9.63 -7.89
N GLU A 108 4.89 10.31 -8.67
CA GLU A 108 5.85 11.28 -8.14
C GLU A 108 5.14 12.44 -7.42
N ASN A 109 4.07 12.97 -8.01
CA ASN A 109 3.31 14.05 -7.39
C ASN A 109 2.55 13.59 -6.13
N LEU A 110 2.02 12.37 -6.12
CA LEU A 110 1.41 11.79 -4.93
C LEU A 110 2.42 11.62 -3.79
N ALA A 111 3.68 11.27 -4.10
CA ALA A 111 4.75 11.20 -3.10
C ALA A 111 5.04 12.56 -2.44
N GLU A 112 4.77 13.67 -3.11
CA GLU A 112 4.89 15.02 -2.55
C GLU A 112 3.62 15.49 -1.83
N LYS A 113 2.43 15.01 -2.24
CA LYS A 113 1.15 15.45 -1.70
C LYS A 113 0.73 14.66 -0.45
N LEU A 114 0.80 13.33 -0.51
CA LEU A 114 0.24 12.45 0.52
C LEU A 114 0.86 12.64 1.91
N PRO A 115 2.18 12.82 2.07
CA PRO A 115 2.77 13.08 3.39
C PRO A 115 2.18 14.32 4.09
N LYS A 116 1.81 15.34 3.31
CA LYS A 116 1.25 16.61 3.81
C LYS A 116 -0.22 16.49 4.22
N GLN A 117 -0.86 15.35 3.96
CA GLN A 117 -2.24 15.10 4.35
C GLN A 117 -2.36 14.55 5.77
N ARG A 118 -1.24 14.18 6.41
CA ARG A 118 -1.21 13.52 7.72
C ARG A 118 -2.08 14.21 8.77
N ASP A 119 -1.95 15.53 8.88
CA ASP A 119 -2.63 16.33 9.91
C ASP A 119 -4.13 16.54 9.63
N ASN A 120 -4.65 16.01 8.52
CA ASN A 120 -6.06 16.12 8.14
C ASN A 120 -6.92 14.96 8.67
N TYR A 121 -6.32 13.96 9.31
CA TYR A 121 -7.01 12.76 9.79
C TYR A 121 -6.81 12.56 11.28
N ASP A 122 -7.85 12.06 11.94
CA ASP A 122 -7.73 11.61 13.32
C ASP A 122 -6.89 10.32 13.39
N LEU A 123 -6.34 10.04 14.58
CA LEU A 123 -5.53 8.84 14.84
C LEU A 123 -6.25 7.52 14.50
N GLU A 124 -7.59 7.55 14.48
CA GLU A 124 -8.40 6.38 14.15
C GLU A 124 -8.46 6.09 12.64
N GLU A 125 -8.18 7.07 11.80
CA GLU A 125 -8.35 7.00 10.34
C GLU A 125 -7.03 7.14 9.58
N VAL A 126 -6.02 7.76 10.20
CA VAL A 126 -4.68 7.99 9.63
C VAL A 126 -4.00 6.70 9.13
N PHE A 127 -4.42 5.53 9.63
CA PHE A 127 -3.94 4.24 9.13
C PHE A 127 -4.22 4.02 7.64
N VAL A 128 -5.28 4.62 7.08
CA VAL A 128 -5.59 4.55 5.64
C VAL A 128 -4.50 5.27 4.83
N LEU A 129 -4.07 6.45 5.29
CA LEU A 129 -2.95 7.18 4.69
C LEU A 129 -1.65 6.40 4.80
N ARG A 130 -1.33 5.85 5.98
CA ARG A 130 -0.15 4.99 6.18
C ARG A 130 -0.12 3.83 5.20
N ASP A 131 -1.25 3.15 5.06
CA ASP A 131 -1.39 2.01 4.16
C ASP A 131 -1.19 2.42 2.70
N LEU A 132 -1.72 3.58 2.31
CA LEU A 132 -1.53 4.15 0.98
C LEU A 132 -0.06 4.51 0.73
N LEU A 133 0.61 5.16 1.68
CA LEU A 133 2.04 5.50 1.60
C LEU A 133 2.92 4.25 1.44
N ILE A 134 2.63 3.17 2.16
CA ILE A 134 3.35 1.89 1.99
C ILE A 134 3.19 1.38 0.55
N ASN A 135 1.97 1.39 0.00
CA ASN A 135 1.74 0.96 -1.39
C ASN A 135 2.45 1.88 -2.39
N LEU A 136 2.46 3.19 -2.15
CA LEU A 136 3.19 4.15 -2.97
C LEU A 136 4.69 3.87 -2.98
N ILE A 137 5.30 3.66 -1.80
CA ILE A 137 6.72 3.33 -1.65
C ILE A 137 7.07 2.05 -2.42
N ILE A 138 6.22 1.02 -2.36
CA ILE A 138 6.40 -0.22 -3.13
C ILE A 138 6.47 0.09 -4.63
N GLN A 139 5.54 0.89 -5.15
CA GLN A 139 5.52 1.25 -6.57
C GLN A 139 6.72 2.12 -6.96
N MET A 140 7.12 3.08 -6.11
CA MET A 140 8.32 3.89 -6.35
C MET A 140 9.58 3.03 -6.43
N GLY A 141 9.74 2.06 -5.53
CA GLY A 141 10.84 1.10 -5.58
C GLY A 141 10.81 0.22 -6.82
N ARG A 142 9.62 -0.28 -7.21
CA ARG A 142 9.44 -1.11 -8.41
C ARG A 142 9.79 -0.36 -9.70
N PHE A 143 9.30 0.87 -9.85
CA PHE A 143 9.53 1.71 -11.03
C PHE A 143 10.82 2.53 -10.97
N GLN A 144 11.61 2.40 -9.90
CA GLN A 144 12.86 3.15 -9.69
C GLN A 144 12.65 4.68 -9.73
N LEU A 145 11.54 5.15 -9.17
CA LEU A 145 11.15 6.57 -9.18
C LEU A 145 11.60 7.26 -7.88
N LYS A 146 12.26 8.42 -8.04
CA LYS A 146 12.60 9.34 -6.93
C LYS A 146 13.10 8.62 -5.69
N LEU A 147 14.02 7.67 -5.83
CA LEU A 147 14.48 6.83 -4.73
C LEU A 147 15.10 7.64 -3.57
N GLU A 148 15.60 8.85 -3.88
CA GLU A 148 16.06 9.83 -2.90
C GLU A 148 14.99 10.31 -1.92
N LYS A 149 13.70 10.16 -2.25
CA LYS A 149 12.55 10.54 -1.42
C LYS A 149 12.11 9.44 -0.46
N LEU A 150 12.53 8.19 -0.67
CA LEU A 150 12.09 7.07 0.16
C LEU A 150 12.40 7.25 1.65
N PRO A 151 13.56 7.81 2.09
CA PRO A 151 13.79 8.09 3.50
C PRO A 151 12.72 8.96 4.14
N GLU A 152 12.35 10.07 3.50
CA GLU A 152 11.30 10.99 3.98
C GLU A 152 9.96 10.26 4.11
N LEU A 153 9.60 9.44 3.11
CA LEU A 153 8.37 8.66 3.15
C LEU A 153 8.39 7.57 4.23
N PHE A 154 9.54 6.93 4.46
CA PHE A 154 9.67 5.98 5.54
C PHE A 154 9.43 6.65 6.89
N ASP A 155 10.05 7.81 7.13
CA ASP A 155 9.92 8.54 8.40
C ASP A 155 8.45 8.91 8.66
N VAL A 156 7.72 9.38 7.64
CA VAL A 156 6.28 9.69 7.78
C VAL A 156 5.44 8.46 8.11
N VAL A 157 5.74 7.31 7.49
CA VAL A 157 5.04 6.05 7.81
C VAL A 157 5.37 5.60 9.24
N GLU A 158 6.61 5.75 9.69
CA GLU A 158 7.03 5.42 11.06
C GLU A 158 6.34 6.30 12.10
N ASP A 159 6.34 7.61 11.89
CA ASP A 159 5.66 8.55 12.76
C ASP A 159 4.18 8.18 12.93
N ILE A 160 3.48 7.90 11.83
CA ILE A 160 2.07 7.49 11.90
C ILE A 160 1.90 6.20 12.70
N MET A 161 2.80 5.22 12.52
CA MET A 161 2.76 3.96 13.29
C MET A 161 2.99 4.17 14.78
N GLU A 162 3.91 5.06 15.14
CA GLU A 162 4.24 5.37 16.53
C GLU A 162 3.09 6.10 17.23
N GLU A 163 2.51 7.10 16.58
CA GLU A 163 1.39 7.88 17.12
C GLU A 163 0.09 7.09 17.22
N SER A 164 -0.21 6.27 16.21
CA SER A 164 -1.41 5.41 16.24
C SER A 164 -1.23 4.16 17.11
N HIS A 165 -0.01 3.90 17.60
CA HIS A 165 0.40 2.66 18.26
C HIS A 165 0.07 1.39 17.44
N ASP A 166 -0.09 1.52 16.12
CA ASP A 166 -0.39 0.40 15.22
C ASP A 166 0.87 -0.04 14.48
N LEU A 167 1.58 -0.97 15.12
CA LEU A 167 2.84 -1.54 14.62
C LEU A 167 2.64 -2.78 13.74
N GLN A 168 1.40 -3.17 13.41
CA GLN A 168 1.14 -4.43 12.68
C GLN A 168 1.85 -4.49 11.33
N LYS A 169 2.05 -3.33 10.67
CA LYS A 169 2.72 -3.23 9.37
C LYS A 169 4.20 -2.84 9.43
N LYS A 170 4.75 -2.62 10.62
CA LYS A 170 6.17 -2.29 10.79
C LYS A 170 7.13 -3.35 10.19
N PRO A 171 6.86 -4.67 10.23
CA PRO A 171 7.71 -5.65 9.56
C PRO A 171 7.82 -5.43 8.04
N VAL A 172 6.75 -4.99 7.38
CA VAL A 172 6.76 -4.66 5.94
C VAL A 172 7.58 -3.43 5.68
N LEU A 173 7.44 -2.39 6.51
CA LEU A 173 8.22 -1.18 6.37
C LEU A 173 9.73 -1.46 6.52
N LEU A 174 10.09 -2.32 7.48
CA LEU A 174 11.47 -2.79 7.66
C LEU A 174 11.96 -3.59 6.45
N GLN A 175 11.09 -4.39 5.81
CA GLN A 175 11.38 -5.06 4.54
C GLN A 175 11.72 -4.08 3.42
N LEU A 176 10.92 -3.02 3.28
CA LEU A 176 11.15 -1.97 2.29
C LEU A 176 12.45 -1.20 2.59
N LYS A 177 12.70 -0.87 3.86
CA LYS A 177 13.95 -0.22 4.31
C LYS A 177 15.18 -1.07 4.00
N TRP A 178 15.18 -2.38 4.31
CA TRP A 178 16.36 -3.20 4.00
C TRP A 178 16.58 -3.29 2.49
N THR A 179 15.50 -3.36 1.70
CA THR A 179 15.60 -3.47 0.25
C THR A 179 16.24 -2.21 -0.33
N TYR A 180 15.82 -1.05 0.19
CA TYR A 180 16.45 0.23 -0.13
C TYR A 180 17.93 0.28 0.28
N TYR A 181 18.27 -0.17 1.49
CA TYR A 181 19.66 -0.18 1.94
C TYR A 181 20.56 -1.09 1.09
N LEU A 182 20.08 -2.28 0.70
CA LEU A 182 20.82 -3.17 -0.20
C LEU A 182 20.96 -2.59 -1.61
N LYS A 183 19.85 -2.19 -2.22
CA LYS A 183 19.81 -1.90 -3.67
C LYS A 183 20.21 -0.46 -4.02
N VAL A 184 20.04 0.48 -3.09
CA VAL A 184 20.26 1.92 -3.35
C VAL A 184 21.46 2.47 -2.58
N LYS A 185 21.69 2.00 -1.35
CA LYS A 185 22.77 2.51 -0.49
C LYS A 185 24.00 1.61 -0.42
N ASP A 186 23.92 0.38 -0.95
CA ASP A 186 24.96 -0.64 -0.80
C ASP A 186 25.39 -0.82 0.67
N ASN A 187 24.42 -0.70 1.59
CA ASN A 187 24.64 -0.76 3.03
C ASN A 187 24.07 -2.05 3.61
N TYR A 188 24.87 -3.11 3.57
CA TYR A 188 24.49 -4.42 4.08
C TYR A 188 24.23 -4.41 5.59
N GLU A 189 24.99 -3.63 6.37
CA GLU A 189 24.87 -3.60 7.83
C GLU A 189 23.50 -3.08 8.27
N GLU A 190 23.07 -1.93 7.74
CA GLU A 190 21.75 -1.38 8.04
C GLU A 190 20.61 -2.23 7.47
N ALA A 191 20.81 -2.85 6.29
CA ALA A 191 19.85 -3.79 5.74
C ALA A 191 19.65 -5.01 6.66
N TYR A 192 20.75 -5.61 7.12
CA TYR A 192 20.72 -6.77 8.00
C TYR A 192 20.08 -6.44 9.35
N ARG A 193 20.35 -5.25 9.90
CA ARG A 193 19.69 -4.76 11.11
C ARG A 193 18.17 -4.66 10.91
N CYS A 194 17.71 -4.03 9.82
CA CYS A 194 16.28 -3.96 9.50
C CYS A 194 15.64 -5.36 9.39
N TYR A 195 16.33 -6.30 8.77
CA TYR A 195 15.88 -7.69 8.67
C TYR A 195 15.73 -8.36 10.04
N GLN A 196 16.74 -8.23 10.91
CA GLN A 196 16.68 -8.78 12.27
C GLN A 196 15.53 -8.18 13.08
N ASP A 197 15.35 -6.86 13.03
CA ASP A 197 14.27 -6.16 13.71
C ASP A 197 12.89 -6.64 13.20
N ALA A 198 12.75 -6.87 11.89
CA ALA A 198 11.52 -7.37 11.30
C ALA A 198 11.19 -8.79 11.82
N LEU A 199 12.17 -9.69 11.86
CA LEU A 199 11.98 -11.04 12.40
C LEU A 199 11.58 -11.03 13.89
N GLN A 200 12.21 -10.18 14.70
CA GLN A 200 11.85 -10.05 16.11
C GLN A 200 10.41 -9.57 16.28
N LEU A 201 9.99 -8.56 15.51
CA LEU A 201 8.61 -8.06 15.56
C LEU A 201 7.60 -9.12 15.12
N THR A 202 7.84 -9.84 14.04
CA THR A 202 6.92 -10.91 13.59
C THR A 202 6.76 -12.01 14.64
N GLN A 203 7.85 -12.34 15.36
CA GLN A 203 7.80 -13.30 16.47
C GLN A 203 6.98 -12.76 17.66
N LEU A 204 7.13 -11.47 18.01
CA LEU A 204 6.33 -10.83 19.07
C LEU A 204 4.84 -10.76 18.72
N LEU A 205 4.53 -10.53 17.44
CA LEU A 205 3.16 -10.52 16.93
C LEU A 205 2.56 -11.93 16.77
N GLY A 206 3.37 -12.98 16.90
CA GLY A 206 2.94 -14.36 16.67
C GLY A 206 2.60 -14.68 15.21
N ASP A 207 3.09 -13.88 14.25
CA ASP A 207 2.81 -14.04 12.82
C ASP A 207 3.87 -14.92 12.14
N ALA A 208 3.73 -16.24 12.31
CA ALA A 208 4.64 -17.21 11.72
C ALA A 208 4.62 -17.20 10.18
N HIS A 209 3.49 -16.84 9.56
CA HIS A 209 3.37 -16.76 8.11
C HIS A 209 4.20 -15.60 7.56
N LEU A 210 4.04 -14.40 8.13
CA LEU A 210 4.82 -13.24 7.74
C LEU A 210 6.32 -13.45 7.98
N LYS A 211 6.69 -14.08 9.10
CA LYS A 211 8.08 -14.41 9.39
C LYS A 211 8.71 -15.24 8.26
N ALA A 212 8.06 -16.34 7.85
CA ALA A 212 8.56 -17.21 6.79
C ALA A 212 8.66 -16.47 5.44
N LEU A 213 7.71 -15.57 5.15
CA LEU A 213 7.76 -14.72 3.96
C LEU A 213 8.99 -13.79 3.98
N LEU A 214 9.26 -13.13 5.11
CA LEU A 214 10.40 -12.21 5.26
C LEU A 214 11.74 -12.95 5.14
N GLU A 215 11.86 -14.15 5.71
CA GLU A 215 13.05 -15.01 5.55
C GLU A 215 13.29 -15.35 4.07
N SER A 216 12.23 -15.74 3.34
CA SER A 216 12.33 -16.02 1.90
C SER A 216 12.72 -14.79 1.08
N VAL A 217 12.18 -13.62 1.40
CA VAL A 217 12.52 -12.36 0.72
C VAL A 217 13.97 -11.98 0.97
N TRP A 218 14.45 -12.06 2.22
CA TRP A 218 15.84 -11.78 2.57
C TRP A 218 16.82 -12.69 1.82
N GLU A 219 16.54 -13.99 1.73
CA GLU A 219 17.34 -14.92 0.94
C GLU A 219 17.41 -14.54 -0.54
N LYS A 220 16.29 -14.06 -1.12
CA LYS A 220 16.25 -13.61 -2.52
C LYS A 220 17.05 -12.33 -2.71
N ASP A 221 16.88 -11.35 -1.82
CA ASP A 221 17.54 -10.04 -1.91
C ASP A 221 19.06 -10.13 -1.69
N THR A 222 19.54 -11.13 -0.95
CA THR A 222 20.98 -11.30 -0.62
C THR A 222 21.71 -12.31 -1.50
N LYS A 223 20.99 -13.15 -2.26
CA LYS A 223 21.60 -13.96 -3.31
C LYS A 223 22.04 -13.02 -4.43
N LYS A 224 23.35 -12.75 -4.49
CA LYS A 224 23.97 -12.14 -5.69
C LYS A 224 23.67 -13.05 -6.88
N ASP A 225 23.20 -12.48 -7.99
CA ASP A 225 23.27 -13.13 -9.29
C ASP A 225 24.73 -13.53 -9.52
N LEU A 226 25.01 -14.84 -9.41
CA LEU A 226 26.30 -15.47 -9.70
C LEU A 226 26.45 -15.69 -11.20
#